data_AF-A0A556PQ63-F1
#
_entry.id   AF-A0A556PQ63-F1
#
_cell.length_a   1.000
_cell.length_b   1.000
_cell.length_c   1.000
_cell.angle_alpha   90.00
_cell.angle_beta   90.00
_cell.angle_gamma   90.00
#
_symmetry.space_group_name_H-M   'P 1'
#
loop_
_entity.id
_entity.type
_entity.pdbx_description
1 polymer ?
#
loop_
_entity_poly.entity_id
_entity_poly.type
_entity_poly.pdbx_seq_one_letter_code
_entity_poly.pdbx_strand_id
1 'polypeptide(L)'
;MDEVVDWWKEYLEKKRQKEMMKEQIRSELESMVNEMKAQLNNIYDIKPISRNHREIMGQIEHQFDGKANQALVRRFEKNYVHLLEANLMYTDLYESIRLRGWFW
;
A
#
# COMPACT_ATOMS: atom_id res chain seq x y z
N MET A 1 -40.37 -27.73 19.61
CA MET A 1 -40.26 -26.29 19.93
C MET A 1 -38.80 -25.89 20.10
N ASP A 2 -37.99 -26.74 20.73
CA ASP A 2 -36.56 -26.50 20.97
C ASP A 2 -35.69 -26.45 19.70
N GLU A 3 -35.91 -27.31 18.70
CA GLU A 3 -35.10 -27.30 17.46
C GLU A 3 -35.20 -25.98 16.66
N VAL A 4 -36.38 -25.35 16.65
CA VAL A 4 -36.58 -24.06 15.96
C VAL A 4 -35.86 -22.94 16.70
N VAL A 5 -35.88 -22.98 18.05
CA VAL A 5 -35.17 -22.00 18.88
C VAL A 5 -33.65 -22.16 18.76
N ASP A 6 -33.15 -23.38 18.70
CA ASP A 6 -31.73 -23.65 18.54
C ASP A 6 -31.22 -23.30 17.14
N TRP A 7 -32.02 -23.55 16.10
CA TRP A 7 -31.73 -23.07 14.74
C TRP A 7 -31.64 -21.54 14.68
N TRP A 8 -32.57 -20.83 15.31
CA TRP A 8 -32.55 -19.36 15.37
C TRP A 8 -31.33 -18.82 16.13
N LYS A 9 -30.94 -19.46 17.24
CA LYS A 9 -29.72 -19.10 17.98
C LYS A 9 -28.46 -19.29 17.13
N GLU A 10 -28.33 -20.42 16.45
CA GLU A 10 -27.21 -20.65 15.53
C GLU A 10 -27.16 -19.62 14.40
N TYR A 11 -28.31 -19.29 13.81
CA TYR A 11 -28.38 -18.31 12.74
C TYR A 11 -27.92 -16.93 13.20
N LEU A 12 -28.40 -16.47 14.37
CA LEU A 12 -28.02 -15.19 14.96
C LEU A 12 -26.54 -15.16 15.31
N GLU A 13 -25.99 -16.25 15.84
CA GLU A 13 -24.57 -16.34 16.17
C GLU A 13 -23.70 -16.31 14.91
N LYS A 14 -24.06 -17.07 13.86
CA LYS A 14 -23.38 -17.01 12.55
C LYS A 14 -23.43 -15.61 11.95
N LYS A 15 -24.57 -14.92 12.06
CA LYS A 15 -24.71 -13.52 11.60
C LYS A 15 -23.79 -12.58 12.38
N ARG A 16 -23.73 -12.72 13.71
CA ARG A 16 -22.85 -11.92 14.58
C ARG A 16 -21.38 -12.12 14.22
N GLN A 17 -20.94 -13.38 14.07
CA GLN A 17 -19.57 -13.72 13.69
C GLN A 17 -19.20 -13.15 12.32
N LYS A 18 -20.13 -13.22 11.35
CA LYS A 18 -19.93 -12.64 10.02
C LYS A 18 -19.70 -11.13 10.08
N GLU A 19 -20.52 -10.39 10.84
CA GLU A 19 -20.34 -8.94 10.98
C GLU A 19 -19.07 -8.58 11.75
N MET A 20 -18.71 -9.34 12.79
CA MET A 20 -17.41 -9.14 13.47
C MET A 20 -16.22 -9.34 12.52
N MET A 21 -16.27 -10.38 11.69
CA MET A 21 -15.20 -10.65 10.73
C MET A 21 -15.09 -9.56 9.66
N LYS A 22 -16.23 -9.01 9.21
CA LYS A 22 -16.25 -7.88 8.27
C LYS A 22 -15.64 -6.63 8.87
N GLU A 23 -15.96 -6.31 10.12
CA GLU A 23 -15.41 -5.15 10.83
C GLU A 23 -13.90 -5.31 11.04
N GLN A 24 -13.45 -6.52 11.41
CA GLN A 24 -12.03 -6.81 11.56
C GLN A 24 -11.26 -6.64 10.24
N ILE A 25 -11.77 -7.20 9.13
CA ILE A 25 -11.17 -7.04 7.80
C ILE A 25 -11.11 -5.56 7.40
N ARG A 26 -12.16 -4.79 7.70
CA ARG A 26 -12.19 -3.35 7.43
C ARG A 26 -11.10 -2.62 8.22
N SER A 27 -11.00 -2.88 9.52
CA SER A 27 -9.99 -2.27 10.39
C SER A 27 -8.56 -2.61 9.94
N GLU A 28 -8.31 -3.87 9.54
CA GLU A 28 -7.00 -4.30 9.04
C GLU A 28 -6.64 -3.56 7.73
N LEU A 29 -7.59 -3.44 6.80
CA LEU A 29 -7.39 -2.71 5.55
C LEU A 29 -7.15 -1.20 5.78
N GLU A 30 -7.90 -0.59 6.69
CA GLU A 30 -7.70 0.82 7.05
C GLU A 30 -6.33 1.03 7.73
N SER A 31 -5.89 0.10 8.57
CA SER A 31 -4.53 0.12 9.15
C SER A 31 -3.45 0.03 8.06
N MET A 32 -3.59 -0.92 7.12
CA MET A 32 -2.66 -1.06 6.00
C MET A 32 -2.58 0.20 5.14
N VAL A 33 -3.72 0.87 4.87
CA VAL A 33 -3.71 2.16 4.15
C VAL A 33 -2.93 3.20 4.92
N ASN A 34 -3.15 3.30 6.23
CA ASN A 34 -2.50 4.31 7.05
C ASN A 34 -0.99 4.07 7.14
N GLU A 35 -0.58 2.82 7.28
CA GLU A 35 0.83 2.41 7.24
C GLU A 35 1.46 2.73 5.88
N MET A 36 0.81 2.34 4.77
CA MET A 36 1.30 2.67 3.43
C MET A 36 1.35 4.18 3.18
N LYS A 37 0.35 4.95 3.64
CA LYS A 37 0.39 6.42 3.56
C LYS A 37 1.55 7.00 4.36
N ALA A 38 1.83 6.49 5.56
CA ALA A 38 2.96 6.95 6.35
C ALA A 38 4.30 6.61 5.69
N GLN A 39 4.43 5.40 5.13
CA GLN A 39 5.58 5.01 4.32
C GLN A 39 5.74 5.88 3.09
N LEU A 40 4.65 6.13 2.37
CA LEU A 40 4.63 7.01 1.22
C LEU A 40 4.99 8.43 1.63
N ASN A 41 4.47 9.00 2.71
CA ASN A 41 4.85 10.34 3.15
C ASN A 41 6.35 10.44 3.51
N ASN A 42 6.91 9.39 4.13
CA ASN A 42 8.37 9.32 4.37
C ASN A 42 9.17 9.21 3.06
N ILE A 43 8.56 8.62 2.03
CA ILE A 43 9.14 8.48 0.70
C ILE A 43 8.94 9.75 -0.14
N TYR A 44 7.78 10.40 -0.04
CA TYR A 44 7.21 11.47 -0.89
C TYR A 44 7.53 12.89 -0.40
N ASP A 45 8.69 13.12 0.19
CA ASP A 45 9.32 14.46 0.12
C ASP A 45 9.83 14.73 -1.33
N ILE A 46 8.98 14.39 -2.32
CA ILE A 46 9.30 14.25 -3.73
C ILE A 46 8.53 15.33 -4.50
N LYS A 47 9.22 16.44 -4.76
CA LYS A 47 8.99 17.25 -5.98
C LYS A 47 8.93 16.32 -7.20
N PRO A 48 8.16 16.62 -8.27
CA PRO A 48 7.82 15.66 -9.32
C PRO A 48 9.00 14.75 -9.67
N ILE A 49 8.83 13.45 -9.40
CA ILE A 49 9.86 12.40 -9.46
C ILE A 49 10.78 12.60 -10.68
N SER A 50 10.22 12.94 -11.84
CA SER A 50 10.95 13.13 -13.09
C SER A 50 11.96 14.29 -13.11
N ARG A 51 11.77 15.34 -12.30
CA ARG A 51 12.68 16.49 -12.23
C ARG A 51 13.85 16.19 -11.30
N ASN A 52 13.56 15.75 -10.08
CA ASN A 52 14.60 15.36 -9.12
C ASN A 52 15.42 14.16 -9.64
N HIS A 53 14.78 13.21 -10.33
CA HIS A 53 15.48 12.05 -10.91
C HIS A 53 16.46 12.44 -12.00
N ARG A 54 16.11 13.42 -12.86
CA ARG A 54 17.04 13.97 -13.86
C ARG A 54 18.18 14.75 -13.22
N GLU A 55 17.88 15.51 -12.17
CA GLU A 55 18.88 16.32 -11.46
C GLU A 55 19.91 15.43 -10.73
N ILE A 56 19.45 14.39 -10.04
CA ILE A 56 20.33 13.43 -9.35
C ILE A 56 21.14 12.61 -10.35
N MET A 57 20.54 12.15 -11.44
CA MET A 57 21.30 11.43 -12.49
C MET A 57 22.38 12.31 -13.12
N GLY A 58 22.06 13.58 -13.42
CA GLY A 58 23.06 14.53 -13.90
C GLY A 58 24.20 14.77 -12.91
N GLN A 59 23.90 14.80 -11.60
CA GLN A 59 24.93 14.90 -10.56
C GLN A 59 25.81 13.64 -10.48
N ILE A 60 25.21 12.45 -10.57
CA ILE A 60 25.96 11.18 -10.56
C ILE A 60 26.89 11.10 -11.78
N GLU A 61 26.40 11.50 -12.95
CA GLU A 61 27.18 11.49 -14.19
C GLU A 61 28.33 12.52 -14.20
N HIS A 62 28.16 13.67 -13.56
CA HIS A 62 29.16 14.75 -13.57
C HIS A 62 30.15 14.72 -12.40
N GLN A 63 29.80 14.11 -11.26
CA GLN A 63 30.62 14.15 -10.04
C GLN A 63 31.35 12.84 -9.74
N PHE A 64 30.99 11.75 -10.41
CA PHE A 64 31.57 10.43 -10.16
C PHE A 64 31.99 9.78 -11.47
N ASP A 65 33.13 9.09 -11.43
CA ASP A 65 33.68 8.39 -12.59
C ASP A 65 33.82 6.88 -12.33
N GLY A 66 33.89 6.11 -13.42
CA GLY A 66 34.24 4.70 -13.40
C GLY A 66 33.30 3.84 -12.55
N LYS A 67 33.88 3.02 -11.66
CA LYS A 67 33.11 2.04 -10.86
C LYS A 67 32.18 2.69 -9.83
N ALA A 68 32.52 3.87 -9.32
CA ALA A 68 31.69 4.57 -8.33
C ALA A 68 30.40 5.08 -8.98
N ASN A 69 30.51 5.66 -10.18
CA ASN A 69 29.37 6.07 -10.98
C ASN A 69 28.45 4.87 -11.27
N GLN A 70 29.00 3.77 -11.80
CA GLN A 70 28.21 2.56 -12.09
C GLN A 70 27.47 2.00 -10.87
N ALA A 71 28.09 2.03 -9.69
CA ALA A 71 27.46 1.57 -8.46
C ALA A 71 26.32 2.50 -8.01
N LEU A 72 26.51 3.81 -8.13
CA LEU A 72 25.51 4.82 -7.78
C LEU A 72 24.31 4.77 -8.73
N VAL A 73 24.55 4.67 -10.05
CA VAL A 73 23.48 4.51 -11.05
C VAL A 73 22.65 3.26 -10.77
N ARG A 74 23.28 2.09 -10.57
CA ARG A 74 22.55 0.84 -10.26
C ARG A 74 21.73 0.93 -8.98
N ARG A 75 22.27 1.57 -7.94
CA ARG A 75 21.55 1.75 -6.68
C ARG A 75 20.37 2.71 -6.85
N PHE A 76 20.54 3.74 -7.67
CA PHE A 76 19.51 4.71 -7.97
C PHE A 76 18.36 4.08 -8.78
N GLU A 77 18.68 3.31 -9.82
CA GLU A 77 17.71 2.53 -10.61
C GLU A 77 16.92 1.55 -9.73
N LYS A 78 17.61 0.83 -8.82
CA LYS A 78 16.95 -0.10 -7.90
C LYS A 78 15.97 0.63 -6.96
N ASN A 79 16.37 1.79 -6.44
CA ASN A 79 15.48 2.60 -5.61
C ASN A 79 14.26 3.08 -6.41
N TYR A 80 14.46 3.50 -7.66
CA TYR A 80 13.36 3.89 -8.54
C TYR A 80 12.34 2.76 -8.76
N VAL A 81 12.81 1.53 -8.99
CA VAL A 81 11.93 0.35 -9.12
C VAL A 81 11.12 0.12 -7.84
N HIS A 82 11.74 0.16 -6.66
CA HIS A 82 11.02 0.00 -5.39
C HIS A 82 9.96 1.09 -5.18
N LEU A 83 10.24 2.33 -5.59
CA LEU A 83 9.27 3.42 -5.53
C LEU A 83 8.07 3.17 -6.45
N LEU A 84 8.32 2.65 -7.65
CA LEU A 84 7.28 2.29 -8.59
C LEU A 84 6.38 1.17 -8.04
N GLU A 85 6.99 0.13 -7.46
CA GLU A 85 6.28 -1.00 -6.84
C GLU A 85 5.40 -0.53 -5.67
N ALA A 86 5.95 0.30 -4.77
CA ALA A 86 5.20 0.85 -3.65
C ALA A 86 4.00 1.70 -4.12
N ASN A 87 4.17 2.48 -5.19
CA ASN A 87 3.09 3.28 -5.76
C ASN A 87 1.99 2.42 -6.40
N LEU A 88 2.35 1.33 -7.08
CA LEU A 88 1.39 0.37 -7.61
C LEU A 88 0.61 -0.32 -6.48
N MET A 89 1.31 -0.81 -5.46
CA MET A 89 0.68 -1.44 -4.28
C MET A 89 -0.29 -0.50 -3.57
N TYR A 90 0.08 0.78 -3.41
CA TYR A 90 -0.82 1.78 -2.84
C TYR A 90 -2.05 2.01 -3.71
N THR A 91 -1.89 2.07 -5.02
CA THR A 91 -2.99 2.27 -5.96
C THR A 91 -3.97 1.10 -5.89
N ASP A 92 -3.47 -0.13 -5.92
CA ASP A 92 -4.28 -1.35 -5.78
C ASP A 92 -5.03 -1.38 -4.44
N LEU A 93 -4.34 -1.05 -3.34
CA LEU A 93 -4.95 -1.02 -2.01
C LEU A 93 -6.05 0.04 -1.93
N TYR A 94 -5.76 1.26 -2.42
CA TYR A 94 -6.72 2.36 -2.48
C TYR A 94 -7.95 2.00 -3.33
N GLU A 95 -7.75 1.40 -4.51
CA GLU A 95 -8.85 0.95 -5.35
C GLU A 95 -9.67 -0.16 -4.69
N SER A 96 -9.02 -1.13 -4.04
CA SER A 96 -9.71 -2.22 -3.34
C SER A 96 -10.64 -1.73 -2.23
N ILE A 97 -10.22 -0.69 -1.51
CA ILE A 97 -11.00 -0.07 -0.43
C ILE A 97 -12.09 0.83 -0.99
N ARG A 98 -11.78 1.61 -2.04
CA ARG A 98 -12.77 2.44 -2.73
C ARG A 98 -13.89 1.60 -3.32
N LEU A 99 -13.55 0.49 -4.01
CA LEU A 99 -14.52 -0.42 -4.60
C LEU A 99 -15.35 -1.13 -3.52
N ARG A 100 -14.73 -1.59 -2.42
CA ARG A 100 -15.50 -2.15 -1.30
C ARG A 100 -16.45 -1.12 -0.69
N GLY A 101 -16.03 0.13 -0.50
CA GLY A 101 -16.89 1.21 0.02
C GLY A 101 -18.11 1.54 -0.83
N TRP A 102 -18.18 1.11 -2.09
CA TRP A 102 -19.36 1.27 -2.96
C TRP A 102 -20.34 0.08 -2.90
N PHE A 103 -19.89 -1.09 -2.45
CA PHE A 103 -20.71 -2.30 -2.34
C PHE A 103 -21.33 -2.50 -0.95
N TRP A 104 -21.12 -1.55 -0.03
CA TRP A 104 -21.72 -1.50 1.30
C TRP A 104 -22.78 -0.40 1.41
#